data_AF-A0A2E7HP20-F1
#
_entry.id   AF-A0A2E7HP20-F1
#
_cell.length_a   1.000
_cell.length_b   1.000
_cell.length_c   1.000
_cell.angle_alpha   90.00
_cell.angle_beta   90.00
_cell.angle_gamma   90.00
#
_symmetry.space_group_name_H-M   'P 1'
#
loop_
_entity.id
_entity.type
_entity.pdbx_description
1 polymer ?
#
loop_
_entity_poly.entity_id
_entity_poly.type
_entity_poly.pdbx_seq_one_letter_code
_entity_poly.pdbx_strand_id
1 'polypeptide(L)'
;MSTELQDLSKGQAIVVRVASQYIEIIDIPNDDTLRFFQRYVGGFIEPLSFTFKGKVMTAIINEEGLIRNLKYNELASHYINSPIVGDVVIINPQDFK
;
A
#
# COMPACT_ATOMS: atom_id res chain seq x y z
N MET A 1 14.54 -3.06 -15.28
CA MET A 1 13.71 -4.18 -14.81
C MET A 1 12.47 -3.57 -14.23
N SER A 2 11.31 -3.79 -14.85
CA SER A 2 10.03 -3.27 -14.36
C SER A 2 9.51 -4.25 -13.31
N THR A 3 9.78 -4.00 -12.04
CA THR A 3 9.15 -4.77 -10.96
C THR A 3 7.64 -4.54 -11.05
N GLU A 4 6.87 -5.60 -11.26
CA GLU A 4 5.42 -5.52 -11.24
C GLU A 4 4.90 -5.89 -9.85
N LEU A 5 3.71 -5.39 -9.47
CA LEU A 5 3.01 -5.74 -8.22
C LEU A 5 2.86 -7.27 -7.99
N GLN A 6 2.95 -8.04 -9.07
CA GLN A 6 2.77 -9.49 -9.09
C GLN A 6 3.97 -10.24 -8.48
N ASP A 7 5.16 -9.65 -8.57
CA ASP A 7 6.43 -10.27 -8.15
C ASP A 7 6.72 -10.11 -6.65
N LEU A 8 5.71 -9.66 -5.88
CA LEU A 8 5.83 -9.43 -4.45
C LEU A 8 6.03 -10.75 -3.70
N SER A 9 7.25 -10.98 -3.20
CA SER A 9 7.55 -12.14 -2.38
C SER A 9 6.87 -12.04 -1.01
N LYS A 10 6.66 -13.18 -0.35
CA LYS A 10 6.15 -13.21 1.02
C LYS A 10 7.06 -12.38 1.94
N GLY A 11 6.45 -11.57 2.80
CA GLY A 11 7.19 -10.68 3.71
C GLY A 11 7.73 -9.41 3.04
N GLN A 12 7.34 -9.14 1.79
CA GLN A 12 7.64 -7.88 1.11
C GLN A 12 6.38 -7.03 0.95
N ALA A 13 6.59 -5.73 0.86
CA ALA A 13 5.56 -4.75 0.56
C ALA A 13 6.01 -3.80 -0.56
N ILE A 14 5.05 -3.28 -1.30
CA ILE A 14 5.25 -2.19 -2.25
C ILE A 14 4.72 -0.90 -1.66
N VAL A 15 5.55 0.13 -1.61
CA VAL A 15 5.15 1.47 -1.22
C VAL A 15 4.85 2.29 -2.47
N VAL A 16 3.67 2.89 -2.50
CA VAL A 16 3.24 3.80 -3.56
C VAL A 16 3.09 5.19 -2.95
N ARG A 17 4.09 6.05 -3.15
CA ARG A 17 4.11 7.41 -2.61
C ARG A 17 3.27 8.37 -3.44
N VAL A 18 2.53 9.25 -2.79
CA VAL A 18 1.59 10.19 -3.43
C VAL A 18 2.22 11.13 -4.46
N ALA A 19 3.51 11.44 -4.31
CA ALA A 19 4.25 12.33 -5.20
C ALA A 19 5.27 11.61 -6.10
N SER A 20 5.28 10.28 -6.08
CA SER A 20 6.24 9.46 -6.85
C SER A 20 5.54 8.76 -8.00
N GLN A 21 6.21 8.69 -9.15
CA GLN A 21 5.81 7.81 -10.26
C GLN A 21 6.44 6.42 -10.15
N TYR A 22 7.24 6.20 -9.10
CA TYR A 22 7.96 4.96 -8.86
C TYR A 22 7.44 4.25 -7.62
N ILE A 23 7.48 2.92 -7.67
CA ILE A 23 7.23 2.06 -6.53
C ILE A 23 8.53 1.74 -5.81
N GLU A 24 8.45 1.56 -4.49
CA GLU A 24 9.55 1.08 -3.66
C GLU A 24 9.18 -0.29 -3.10
N ILE A 25 10.10 -1.26 -3.13
CA ILE A 25 9.91 -2.54 -2.45
C ILE A 25 10.62 -2.46 -1.10
N ILE A 26 9.92 -2.85 -0.05
CA ILE A 26 10.45 -2.91 1.32
C ILE A 26 10.17 -4.27 1.94
N ASP A 27 10.99 -4.67 2.89
CA ASP A 27 10.74 -5.87 3.70
C ASP A 27 9.84 -5.51 4.89
N ILE A 28 8.85 -6.34 5.15
CA ILE A 28 7.93 -6.25 6.28
C ILE A 28 8.65 -6.85 7.50
N PRO A 29 8.79 -6.11 8.62
CA PRO A 29 9.41 -6.65 9.82
C PRO A 29 8.56 -7.79 10.40
N ASN A 30 9.21 -8.74 11.09
CA ASN A 30 8.50 -9.83 11.75
C ASN A 30 7.65 -9.36 12.95
N ASP A 31 8.08 -8.27 13.60
CA ASP A 31 7.48 -7.67 14.79
C ASP A 31 7.09 -6.21 14.51
N ASP A 32 6.13 -5.68 15.27
CA ASP A 32 5.66 -4.28 15.20
C ASP A 32 5.15 -3.86 13.80
N THR A 33 4.50 -4.79 13.09
CA THR A 33 3.93 -4.61 11.74
C THR A 33 2.93 -3.47 11.67
N LEU A 34 2.07 -3.33 12.69
CA LEU A 34 1.09 -2.25 12.76
C LEU A 34 1.78 -0.87 12.72
N ARG A 35 2.71 -0.62 13.65
CA ARG A 35 3.40 0.66 13.74
C ARG A 35 4.26 0.91 12.49
N PHE A 36 4.84 -0.14 11.93
CA PHE A 36 5.54 -0.08 10.65
C PHE A 36 4.63 0.48 9.56
N PHE A 37 3.45 -0.11 9.32
CA PHE A 37 2.52 0.37 8.29
C PHE A 37 1.99 1.77 8.59
N GLN A 38 1.62 2.07 9.85
CA GLN A 38 1.19 3.40 10.27
C GLN A 38 2.22 4.48 9.95
N ARG A 39 3.52 4.18 10.11
CA ARG A 39 4.61 5.10 9.75
C ARG A 39 4.67 5.38 8.26
N TYR A 40 4.39 4.39 7.42
CA TYR A 40 4.44 4.55 5.96
C TYR A 40 3.25 5.34 5.42
N VAL A 41 2.04 5.08 5.92
CA VAL A 41 0.82 5.76 5.44
C VAL A 41 0.52 7.07 6.18
N GLY A 42 1.20 7.31 7.31
CA GLY A 42 1.15 8.58 8.05
C GLY A 42 -0.09 8.79 8.93
N GLY A 43 -0.58 7.73 9.59
CA GLY A 43 -1.78 7.79 10.45
C GLY A 43 -2.31 6.41 10.82
N PHE A 44 -3.56 6.36 11.27
CA PHE A 44 -4.28 5.09 11.44
C PHE A 44 -4.45 4.38 10.09
N ILE A 45 -4.46 3.05 10.11
CA ILE A 45 -4.47 2.24 8.91
C ILE A 45 -5.83 1.57 8.71
N GLU A 46 -6.25 1.48 7.46
CA GLU A 46 -7.37 0.66 7.02
C GLU A 46 -6.88 -0.32 5.93
N PRO A 47 -7.15 -1.63 6.04
CA PRO A 47 -6.85 -2.58 4.98
C PRO A 47 -7.97 -2.63 3.94
N LEU A 48 -7.62 -2.42 2.68
CA LEU A 48 -8.51 -2.53 1.52
C LEU A 48 -8.06 -3.69 0.61
N SER A 49 -8.91 -4.70 0.46
CA SER A 49 -8.64 -5.80 -0.48
C SER A 49 -8.98 -5.38 -1.91
N PHE A 50 -8.12 -5.72 -2.86
CA PHE A 50 -8.36 -5.48 -4.28
C PHE A 50 -7.77 -6.60 -5.14
N THR A 51 -8.14 -6.65 -6.42
CA THR A 51 -7.61 -7.63 -7.38
C THR A 51 -6.79 -6.91 -8.44
N PHE A 52 -5.54 -7.34 -8.63
CA PHE A 52 -4.67 -6.83 -9.68
C PHE A 52 -4.19 -8.00 -10.56
N LYS A 53 -4.47 -7.93 -11.87
CA LYS A 53 -4.15 -8.98 -12.84
C LYS A 53 -4.53 -10.41 -12.37
N GLY A 54 -5.67 -10.55 -11.69
CA GLY A 54 -6.19 -11.83 -11.21
C GLY A 54 -5.64 -12.32 -9.86
N LYS A 55 -4.74 -11.58 -9.21
CA LYS A 55 -4.24 -11.86 -7.86
C LYS A 55 -4.90 -10.96 -6.84
N VAL A 56 -5.33 -11.53 -5.71
CA VAL A 56 -5.86 -10.77 -4.56
C VAL A 56 -4.68 -10.18 -3.79
N MET A 57 -4.74 -8.87 -3.56
CA MET A 57 -3.75 -8.08 -2.84
C MET A 57 -4.45 -7.24 -1.77
N THR A 58 -3.71 -6.81 -0.75
CA THR A 58 -4.22 -5.90 0.28
C THR A 58 -3.46 -4.59 0.21
N ALA A 59 -4.18 -3.48 0.06
CA ALA A 59 -3.64 -2.14 0.21
C ALA A 59 -3.87 -1.66 1.65
N ILE A 60 -2.82 -1.19 2.29
CA ILE A 60 -2.88 -0.51 3.57
C ILE A 60 -2.88 0.98 3.29
N ILE A 61 -3.99 1.64 3.64
CA ILE A 61 -4.23 3.06 3.39
C ILE A 61 -4.37 3.81 4.71
N ASN A 62 -4.29 5.14 4.65
CA ASN A 62 -4.56 5.99 5.80
C ASN A 62 -6.07 6.18 5.98
N GLU A 63 -6.64 5.68 7.08
CA GLU A 63 -8.07 5.77 7.41
C GLU A 63 -8.55 7.23 7.49
N GLU A 64 -7.68 8.11 8.00
CA GLU A 64 -7.97 9.53 8.19
C GLU A 64 -7.66 10.36 6.93
N GLY A 65 -7.23 9.71 5.84
CA GLY A 65 -6.66 10.40 4.68
C GLY A 65 -7.61 11.41 4.04
N LEU A 66 -8.89 11.05 3.93
CA LEU A 66 -9.93 11.93 3.40
C LEU A 66 -10.25 13.08 4.37
N ILE A 67 -10.36 12.78 5.67
CA ILE A 67 -10.64 13.78 6.72
C ILE A 67 -9.50 14.81 6.80
N ARG A 68 -8.25 14.35 6.65
CA ARG A 68 -7.04 15.18 6.67
C ARG A 68 -6.71 15.81 5.31
N ASN A 69 -7.56 15.61 4.31
CA ASN A 69 -7.39 16.14 2.96
C ASN A 69 -6.01 15.81 2.36
N LEU A 70 -5.56 14.56 2.51
CA LEU A 70 -4.33 14.09 1.90
C LEU A 70 -4.42 14.16 0.38
N LYS A 71 -3.27 14.34 -0.28
CA LYS A 71 -3.21 14.47 -1.74
C LYS A 71 -3.67 13.20 -2.44
N TYR A 72 -4.28 13.34 -3.61
CA TYR A 72 -4.65 12.22 -4.48
C TYR A 72 -3.42 11.44 -4.94
N ASN A 73 -3.47 10.12 -4.84
CA ASN A 73 -2.40 9.22 -5.28
C ASN A 73 -2.82 8.55 -6.59
N GLU A 74 -2.42 9.15 -7.71
CA GLU A 74 -2.79 8.69 -9.06
C GLU A 74 -2.37 7.23 -9.30
N LEU A 75 -1.13 6.89 -8.93
CA LEU A 75 -0.57 5.56 -9.16
C LEU A 75 -1.28 4.49 -8.32
N ALA A 76 -1.51 4.76 -7.03
CA ALA A 76 -2.23 3.82 -6.17
C ALA A 76 -3.69 3.67 -6.61
N SER A 77 -4.33 4.78 -6.99
CA SER A 77 -5.71 4.77 -7.47
C SER A 77 -5.85 3.98 -8.78
N HIS A 78 -4.85 4.07 -9.66
CA HIS A 78 -4.80 3.27 -10.88
C HIS A 78 -4.71 1.77 -10.58
N TYR A 79 -3.85 1.37 -9.64
CA TYR A 79 -3.70 -0.04 -9.27
C TYR A 79 -4.93 -0.63 -8.57
N ILE A 80 -5.56 0.16 -7.70
CA ILE A 80 -6.66 -0.29 -6.84
C ILE A 80 -8.02 -0.10 -7.55
N ASN A 81 -8.04 0.68 -8.65
CA ASN A 81 -9.25 1.07 -9.37
C ASN A 81 -10.30 1.74 -8.45
N SER A 82 -9.82 2.59 -7.54
CA SER A 82 -10.61 3.37 -6.60
C SER A 82 -9.88 4.68 -6.27
N PRO A 83 -10.55 5.77 -5.91
CA PRO A 83 -9.87 6.99 -5.49
C PRO A 83 -9.13 6.80 -4.17
N ILE A 84 -7.79 6.85 -4.20
CA ILE A 84 -6.93 6.73 -3.04
C ILE A 84 -6.17 8.02 -2.79
N VAL A 85 -6.03 8.40 -1.51
CA VAL A 85 -5.29 9.57 -1.07
C VAL A 85 -4.16 9.17 -0.13
N GLY A 86 -3.07 9.95 -0.14
CA GLY A 86 -1.89 9.70 0.67
C GLY A 86 -1.02 8.55 0.17
N ASP A 87 -0.04 8.17 0.98
CA ASP A 87 0.85 7.06 0.69
C ASP A 87 0.16 5.72 0.99
N VAL A 88 0.48 4.69 0.20
CA VAL A 88 -0.14 3.37 0.28
C VAL A 88 0.93 2.30 0.38
N VAL A 89 0.67 1.27 1.17
CA VAL A 89 1.50 0.07 1.23
C VAL A 89 0.71 -1.12 0.71
N ILE A 90 1.16 -1.78 -0.34
CA ILE A 90 0.52 -2.96 -0.94
C ILE A 90 1.28 -4.21 -0.48
N ILE A 91 0.55 -5.18 0.05
CA ILE A 91 1.09 -6.43 0.58
C ILE A 91 0.34 -7.64 0.02
N ASN A 92 0.94 -8.82 0.15
CA ASN A 92 0.16 -10.05 0.03
C ASN A 92 -0.81 -10.15 1.23
N PRO A 93 -2.06 -10.61 1.04
CA PRO A 93 -3.03 -10.69 2.14
C PRO A 93 -2.56 -11.52 3.34
N GLN A 94 -1.69 -12.52 3.10
CA GLN A 94 -1.12 -13.38 4.13
C GLN A 94 -0.08 -12.69 5.03
N ASP A 95 0.42 -11.53 4.60
CA ASP A 95 1.43 -10.76 5.34
C ASP A 95 0.76 -9.71 6.26
N PHE A 96 -0.57 -9.57 6.22
CA PHE A 96 -1.31 -8.78 7.20
C PHE A 96 -1.47 -9.60 8.48
N LYS A 97 -0.73 -9.22 9.53
CA LYS A 97 -0.72 -9.85 10.85
C LYS A 97 -1.05 -8.85 11.94
#